data_AF-A0A8A7KF81-F1
#
_entry.id   AF-A0A8A7KF81-F1
#
_cell.length_a   1.000
_cell.length_b   1.000
_cell.length_c   1.000
_cell.angle_alpha   90.00
_cell.angle_beta   90.00
_cell.angle_gamma   90.00
#
_symmetry.space_group_name_H-M   'P 1'
#
loop_
_entity.id
_entity.type
_entity.pdbx_description
1 polymer ?
#
loop_
_entity_poly.entity_id
_entity_poly.type
_entity_poly.pdbx_seq_one_letter_code
_entity_poly.pdbx_strand_id
1 'polypeptide(L)'
;MVAANEQQLQAVPNQQQVLSFNQKELETIRRTVAKNATDDEFRMFMHLAQTYQLDPFNKEIWFIKYAKKGQNPKDVEPTIMTSRDGYLKIADRHPEYDGLSSDVVRKNDVFKRTMDGVEHEYSSDRGQIIGAYALVYRKDRKYPIYVFAPFNEYKGNAKIWNNYPSAMILKVAESMALKRAFTVSGLVSKEEMDVQSEPNDSNGPIDITPADQGNEKLRELTEREKEIAELVAGDKGYKQIVIDCLEYNFPGINNTNKKVSINDLDKAAYKQLVQTLQNAHEANAEPPDEEDDPLVEFEVPF
;
A
#
# COMPACT_ATOMS: atom_id res chain seq x y z
N MET A 1 -42.60 38.69 -34.56
CA MET A 1 -41.18 38.71 -34.18
C MET A 1 -41.12 38.76 -32.67
N VAL A 2 -40.59 37.84 -31.87
CA VAL A 2 -39.99 36.51 -32.00
C VAL A 2 -40.36 35.84 -30.67
N ALA A 3 -41.02 34.67 -30.69
CA ALA A 3 -41.26 33.91 -29.46
C ALA A 3 -39.98 33.14 -29.12
N ALA A 4 -39.39 33.43 -27.96
CA ALA A 4 -38.19 32.77 -27.48
C ALA A 4 -38.52 31.30 -27.14
N ASN A 5 -37.76 30.40 -27.77
CA ASN A 5 -37.86 28.97 -27.61
C ASN A 5 -37.01 28.57 -26.40
N GLU A 6 -37.62 28.50 -25.21
CA GLU A 6 -36.98 27.95 -24.02
C GLU A 6 -36.97 26.42 -24.13
N GLN A 7 -35.91 25.88 -24.72
CA GLN A 7 -35.62 24.45 -24.64
C GLN A 7 -35.26 24.12 -23.18
N GLN A 8 -36.19 23.46 -22.50
CA GLN A 8 -35.94 22.82 -21.21
C GLN A 8 -34.78 21.81 -21.37
N LEU A 9 -33.64 22.14 -20.77
CA LEU A 9 -32.56 21.18 -20.48
C LEU A 9 -33.12 20.13 -19.52
N GLN A 10 -33.67 19.05 -20.06
CA GLN A 10 -33.95 17.87 -19.27
C GLN A 10 -32.60 17.26 -18.86
N ALA A 11 -32.29 17.33 -17.57
CA ALA A 11 -31.17 16.61 -17.00
C ALA A 11 -31.39 15.10 -17.26
N VAL A 12 -30.55 14.53 -18.11
CA VAL A 12 -30.49 13.07 -18.28
C VAL A 12 -30.10 12.49 -16.92
N PRO A 13 -30.90 11.59 -16.31
CA PRO A 13 -30.50 10.97 -15.05
C PRO A 13 -29.19 10.24 -15.29
N ASN A 14 -28.17 10.58 -14.50
CA ASN A 14 -26.86 9.95 -14.52
C ASN A 14 -27.06 8.47 -14.16
N GLN A 15 -27.21 7.61 -15.17
CA GLN A 15 -27.25 6.17 -14.97
C GLN A 15 -25.88 5.78 -14.43
N GLN A 16 -25.79 5.56 -13.11
CA GLN A 16 -24.59 4.98 -12.51
C GLN A 16 -24.30 3.68 -13.27
N GLN A 17 -23.22 3.66 -14.05
CA GLN A 17 -22.82 2.47 -14.78
C GLN A 17 -22.59 1.35 -13.77
N VAL A 18 -23.42 0.32 -13.85
CA VAL A 18 -23.29 -0.86 -13.01
C VAL A 18 -21.93 -1.49 -13.31
N LEU A 19 -21.12 -1.67 -12.27
CA LEU A 19 -19.81 -2.31 -12.39
C LEU A 19 -19.95 -3.67 -13.07
N SER A 20 -19.33 -3.81 -14.24
CA SER A 20 -19.42 -5.00 -15.08
C SER A 20 -18.05 -5.37 -15.63
N PHE A 21 -17.80 -6.66 -15.80
CA PHE A 21 -16.52 -7.19 -16.28
C PHE A 21 -16.75 -8.15 -17.44
N ASN A 22 -15.89 -8.09 -18.45
CA ASN A 22 -15.88 -9.06 -19.54
C ASN A 22 -15.20 -10.37 -19.10
N GLN A 23 -15.29 -11.41 -19.94
CA GLN A 23 -14.76 -12.73 -19.60
C GLN A 23 -13.25 -12.72 -19.31
N LYS A 24 -12.45 -11.97 -20.08
CA LYS A 24 -11.00 -11.88 -19.86
C LYS A 24 -10.68 -11.20 -18.52
N GLU A 25 -11.44 -10.17 -18.16
CA GLU A 25 -11.32 -9.49 -16.88
C GLU A 25 -11.69 -10.41 -15.72
N LEU A 26 -12.80 -11.15 -15.81
CA LEU A 26 -13.22 -12.11 -14.80
C LEU A 26 -12.15 -13.19 -14.57
N GLU A 27 -11.59 -13.75 -15.64
CA GLU A 27 -10.50 -14.71 -15.52
C GLU A 27 -9.21 -14.09 -14.95
N THR A 28 -8.98 -12.80 -15.21
CA THR A 28 -7.82 -12.07 -14.65
C THR A 28 -8.03 -11.89 -13.15
N ILE A 29 -9.19 -11.37 -12.72
CA ILE A 29 -9.55 -11.20 -11.31
C ILE A 29 -9.42 -12.52 -10.55
N ARG A 30 -9.92 -13.62 -11.12
CA ARG A 30 -9.80 -14.97 -10.52
C ARG A 30 -8.34 -15.39 -10.34
N ARG A 31 -7.46 -15.07 -11.29
CA ARG A 31 -6.03 -15.44 -11.26
C ARG A 31 -5.18 -14.53 -10.37
N THR A 32 -5.66 -13.32 -10.05
CA THR A 32 -4.88 -12.30 -9.34
C THR A 32 -5.43 -12.00 -7.94
N VAL A 33 -6.64 -11.45 -7.86
CA VAL A 33 -7.26 -10.91 -6.63
C VAL A 33 -8.05 -11.96 -5.86
N ALA A 34 -8.48 -13.04 -6.53
CA ALA A 34 -9.23 -14.15 -5.93
C ALA A 34 -8.56 -15.51 -6.15
N LYS A 35 -7.23 -15.56 -5.93
CA LYS A 35 -6.45 -16.79 -6.05
C LYS A 35 -7.01 -17.89 -5.15
N ASN A 36 -7.03 -19.12 -5.66
CA ASN A 36 -7.51 -20.32 -4.99
C ASN A 36 -9.00 -20.33 -4.60
N ALA A 37 -9.78 -19.34 -5.05
CA ALA A 37 -11.22 -19.39 -4.94
C ALA A 37 -11.78 -20.59 -5.71
N THR A 38 -12.71 -21.32 -5.11
CA THR A 38 -13.60 -22.24 -5.83
C THR A 38 -14.56 -21.46 -6.73
N ASP A 39 -15.27 -22.14 -7.62
CA ASP A 39 -16.24 -21.47 -8.49
C ASP A 39 -17.35 -20.75 -7.69
N ASP A 40 -17.81 -21.36 -6.60
CA ASP A 40 -18.86 -20.80 -5.75
C ASP A 40 -18.35 -19.61 -4.92
N GLU A 41 -17.13 -19.71 -4.38
CA GLU A 41 -16.48 -18.62 -3.65
C GLU A 41 -16.19 -17.44 -4.55
N PHE A 42 -15.73 -17.69 -5.79
CA PHE A 42 -15.52 -16.64 -6.76
C PHE A 42 -16.84 -15.95 -7.13
N ARG A 43 -17.94 -16.71 -7.26
CA ARG A 43 -19.27 -16.14 -7.48
C ARG A 43 -19.71 -15.26 -6.33
N MET A 44 -19.49 -15.70 -5.08
CA MET A 44 -19.76 -14.91 -3.87
C MET A 44 -18.93 -13.62 -3.85
N PHE A 45 -17.64 -13.70 -4.16
CA PHE A 45 -16.75 -12.54 -4.27
C PHE A 45 -17.25 -11.52 -5.30
N MET A 46 -17.55 -11.97 -6.51
CA MET A 46 -18.05 -11.09 -7.57
C MET A 46 -19.42 -10.49 -7.23
N HIS A 47 -20.30 -11.25 -6.58
CA HIS A 47 -21.58 -10.75 -6.12
C HIS A 47 -21.41 -9.57 -5.14
N LEU A 48 -20.49 -9.66 -4.18
CA LEU A 48 -20.20 -8.56 -3.25
C LEU A 48 -19.54 -7.37 -3.96
N ALA A 49 -18.59 -7.62 -4.87
CA ALA A 49 -17.95 -6.57 -5.66
C ALA A 49 -18.97 -5.75 -6.46
N GLN A 50 -19.94 -6.41 -7.09
CA GLN A 50 -21.02 -5.76 -7.84
C GLN A 50 -22.02 -5.06 -6.91
N THR A 51 -22.45 -5.71 -5.83
CA THR A 51 -23.42 -5.17 -4.87
C THR A 51 -22.92 -3.86 -4.26
N TYR A 52 -21.65 -3.83 -3.88
CA TYR A 52 -21.03 -2.63 -3.30
C TYR A 52 -20.34 -1.74 -4.32
N GLN A 53 -20.39 -2.07 -5.61
CA GLN A 53 -19.71 -1.33 -6.69
C GLN A 53 -18.24 -1.03 -6.34
N LEU A 54 -17.52 -2.07 -5.91
CA LEU A 54 -16.10 -2.03 -5.58
C LEU A 54 -15.31 -2.76 -6.67
N ASP A 55 -14.32 -2.08 -7.23
CA ASP A 55 -13.49 -2.60 -8.32
C ASP A 55 -12.30 -3.42 -7.77
N PRO A 56 -12.22 -4.74 -8.08
CA PRO A 56 -11.07 -5.56 -7.71
C PRO A 56 -9.75 -5.09 -8.33
N PHE A 57 -9.76 -4.47 -9.52
CA PHE A 57 -8.54 -3.98 -10.17
C PHE A 57 -7.92 -2.79 -9.44
N ASN A 58 -8.78 -1.92 -8.90
CA ASN A 58 -8.35 -0.79 -8.07
C ASN A 58 -8.05 -1.21 -6.63
N LYS A 59 -8.08 -2.52 -6.33
CA LYS A 59 -7.91 -3.08 -4.98
C LYS A 59 -8.90 -2.49 -3.98
N GLU A 60 -10.11 -2.19 -4.42
CA GLU A 60 -11.17 -1.72 -3.54
C GLU A 60 -11.82 -2.88 -2.77
N ILE A 61 -11.72 -4.10 -3.31
CA ILE A 61 -12.17 -5.35 -2.69
C ILE A 61 -11.21 -6.48 -3.03
N TRP A 62 -10.95 -7.38 -2.10
CA TRP A 62 -10.04 -8.52 -2.29
C TRP A 62 -10.52 -9.78 -1.59
N PHE A 63 -10.02 -10.91 -2.05
CA PHE A 63 -10.37 -12.24 -1.56
C PHE A 63 -9.12 -12.93 -1.05
N ILE A 64 -9.13 -13.32 0.22
CA ILE A 64 -7.98 -13.93 0.87
C ILE A 64 -8.40 -15.25 1.52
N LYS A 65 -7.53 -16.27 1.38
CA LYS A 65 -7.61 -17.50 2.14
C LYS A 65 -6.38 -17.66 3.01
N TYR A 66 -6.60 -17.73 4.32
CA TYR A 66 -5.55 -17.80 5.32
C TYR A 66 -5.23 -19.26 5.69
N ALA A 67 -4.49 -19.94 4.83
CA ALA A 67 -4.08 -21.31 5.08
C ALA A 67 -2.91 -21.40 6.08
N LYS A 68 -3.04 -22.26 7.10
CA LYS A 68 -1.92 -22.61 7.98
C LYS A 68 -0.98 -23.59 7.26
N LYS A 69 0.27 -23.68 7.74
CA LYS A 69 1.28 -24.60 7.20
C LYS A 69 0.73 -26.03 7.17
N GLY A 70 0.70 -26.64 5.98
CA GLY A 70 0.19 -28.00 5.77
C GLY A 70 -1.30 -28.08 5.42
N GLN A 71 -2.05 -26.98 5.48
CA GLN A 71 -3.41 -26.92 4.95
C GLN A 71 -3.39 -26.62 3.46
N ASN A 72 -4.29 -27.26 2.72
CA ASN A 72 -4.54 -26.90 1.34
C ASN A 72 -5.36 -25.60 1.30
N PRO A 73 -4.88 -24.53 0.65
CA PRO A 73 -5.59 -23.25 0.60
C PRO A 73 -7.00 -23.36 0.03
N LYS A 74 -7.31 -24.37 -0.79
CA LYS A 74 -8.66 -24.54 -1.33
C LYS A 74 -9.71 -24.92 -0.28
N ASP A 75 -9.28 -25.55 0.82
CA ASP A 75 -10.17 -26.09 1.85
C ASP A 75 -10.35 -25.12 3.04
N VAL A 76 -9.84 -23.90 2.92
CA VAL A 76 -9.91 -22.85 3.94
C VAL A 76 -11.04 -21.89 3.59
N GLU A 77 -11.83 -21.49 4.59
CA GLU A 77 -12.87 -20.48 4.42
C GLU A 77 -12.27 -19.14 3.95
N PRO A 78 -12.88 -18.49 2.94
CA PRO A 78 -12.38 -17.23 2.45
C PRO A 78 -12.83 -16.04 3.30
N THR A 79 -11.95 -15.04 3.39
CA THR A 79 -12.29 -13.71 3.88
C THR A 79 -12.34 -12.76 2.70
N ILE A 80 -13.50 -12.11 2.49
CA ILE A 80 -13.66 -11.04 1.52
C ILE A 80 -13.53 -9.71 2.25
N MET A 81 -12.65 -8.86 1.75
CA MET A 81 -12.20 -7.70 2.48
C MET A 81 -12.22 -6.45 1.62
N THR A 82 -12.26 -5.30 2.27
CA THR A 82 -12.22 -3.98 1.62
C THR A 82 -11.38 -3.00 2.44
N SER A 83 -10.96 -1.91 1.81
CA SER A 83 -10.15 -0.85 2.42
C SER A 83 -11.04 0.18 3.10
N ARG A 84 -10.43 1.05 3.91
CA ARG A 84 -11.05 2.29 4.37
C ARG A 84 -11.69 3.03 3.21
N ASP A 85 -10.94 3.17 2.11
CA ASP A 85 -11.37 3.94 0.95
C ASP A 85 -12.53 3.24 0.21
N GLY A 86 -12.57 1.91 0.21
CA GLY A 86 -13.72 1.15 -0.27
C GLY A 86 -14.99 1.42 0.55
N TYR A 87 -14.89 1.41 1.88
CA TYR A 87 -16.00 1.81 2.75
C TYR A 87 -16.40 3.28 2.54
N LEU A 88 -15.43 4.17 2.36
CA LEU A 88 -15.68 5.58 2.09
C LEU A 88 -16.39 5.77 0.74
N LYS A 89 -15.99 5.04 -0.29
CA LYS A 89 -16.67 5.05 -1.61
C LYS A 89 -18.10 4.54 -1.54
N ILE A 90 -18.37 3.53 -0.69
CA ILE A 90 -19.74 3.09 -0.40
C ILE A 90 -20.53 4.21 0.27
N ALA A 91 -19.96 4.85 1.30
CA ALA A 91 -20.59 5.96 2.01
C ALA A 91 -20.86 7.15 1.09
N ASP A 92 -19.89 7.56 0.27
CA ASP A 92 -19.98 8.75 -0.59
C ASP A 92 -21.11 8.68 -1.62
N ARG A 93 -21.46 7.46 -2.07
CA ARG A 93 -22.61 7.24 -2.96
C ARG A 93 -23.96 7.20 -2.24
N HIS A 94 -23.96 7.09 -0.91
CA HIS A 94 -25.19 6.99 -0.14
C HIS A 94 -25.83 8.39 0.00
N PRO A 95 -27.11 8.59 -0.39
CA PRO A 95 -27.75 9.93 -0.37
C PRO A 95 -27.71 10.63 1.00
N GLU A 96 -27.83 9.83 2.06
CA GLU A 96 -27.81 10.30 3.44
C GLU A 96 -26.41 10.56 4.00
N TYR A 97 -25.30 10.26 3.31
CA TYR A 97 -23.97 10.57 3.82
C TYR A 97 -23.79 12.10 3.95
N ASP A 98 -23.27 12.51 5.10
CA ASP A 98 -23.10 13.92 5.46
C ASP A 98 -21.69 14.23 5.98
N GLY A 99 -20.73 13.36 5.65
CA GLY A 99 -19.32 13.54 5.97
C GLY A 99 -18.80 12.64 7.10
N LEU A 100 -17.49 12.73 7.26
CA LEU A 100 -16.67 11.98 8.20
C LEU A 100 -15.76 12.97 8.92
N SER A 101 -15.73 12.93 10.24
CA SER A 101 -14.77 13.66 11.07
C SER A 101 -14.02 12.68 11.95
N SER A 102 -12.70 12.75 11.96
CA SER A 102 -11.88 11.78 12.68
C SER A 102 -10.54 12.38 13.05
N ASP A 103 -9.99 11.96 14.19
CA ASP A 103 -8.68 12.42 14.63
C ASP A 103 -8.01 11.42 15.58
N VAL A 104 -6.69 11.54 15.71
CA VAL A 104 -5.87 10.79 16.64
C VAL A 104 -5.88 11.49 17.98
N VAL A 105 -6.25 10.77 19.02
CA VAL A 105 -6.20 11.26 20.40
C VAL A 105 -4.87 10.88 21.02
N ARG A 106 -4.23 11.86 21.66
CA ARG A 106 -2.98 11.66 22.40
C ARG A 106 -3.15 11.96 23.87
N LYS A 107 -2.23 11.43 24.69
CA LYS A 107 -2.32 11.36 26.15
C LYS A 107 -2.64 12.70 26.82
N ASN A 108 -2.09 13.79 26.29
CA ASN A 108 -2.21 15.12 26.89
C ASN A 108 -3.23 16.00 26.15
N ASP A 109 -3.93 15.49 25.13
CA ASP A 109 -5.01 16.23 24.48
C ASP A 109 -6.20 16.36 25.44
N VAL A 110 -6.97 17.43 25.30
CA VAL A 110 -8.31 17.49 25.90
C VAL A 110 -9.25 16.77 24.95
N PHE A 111 -9.80 15.64 25.40
CA PHE A 111 -10.71 14.82 24.60
C PHE A 111 -11.95 14.46 25.42
N LYS A 112 -13.11 14.87 24.93
CA LYS A 112 -14.40 14.59 25.56
C LYS A 112 -15.44 14.23 24.51
N ARG A 113 -16.02 13.05 24.68
CA ARG A 113 -17.17 12.61 23.87
C ARG A 113 -18.44 13.31 24.36
N THR A 114 -19.21 13.86 23.44
CA THR A 114 -20.56 14.40 23.69
C THR A 114 -21.60 13.52 23.00
N MET A 115 -22.90 13.82 23.17
CA MET A 115 -23.94 13.11 22.43
C MET A 115 -23.88 13.39 20.92
N ASP A 116 -23.55 14.62 20.55
CA ASP A 116 -23.58 15.12 19.17
C ASP A 116 -22.21 15.02 18.46
N GLY A 117 -21.15 14.64 19.17
CA GLY A 117 -19.81 14.54 18.60
C GLY A 117 -18.70 14.43 19.63
N VAL A 118 -17.64 15.20 19.41
CA VAL A 118 -16.42 15.21 20.22
C VAL A 118 -15.94 16.66 20.38
N GLU A 119 -15.53 17.01 21.59
CA GLU A 119 -14.69 18.18 21.87
C GLU A 119 -13.23 17.69 21.94
N HIS A 120 -12.38 18.16 21.02
CA HIS A 120 -10.97 17.78 20.95
C HIS A 120 -10.08 19.00 20.78
N GLU A 121 -9.22 19.26 21.75
CA GLU A 121 -8.23 20.33 21.72
C GLU A 121 -6.82 19.74 21.82
N TYR A 122 -5.91 20.22 20.99
CA TYR A 122 -4.52 19.78 20.99
C TYR A 122 -3.72 20.52 22.04
N SER A 123 -3.03 19.74 22.88
CA SER A 123 -1.98 20.29 23.73
C SER A 123 -0.73 20.63 22.91
N SER A 124 0.06 21.60 23.37
CA SER A 124 1.38 21.91 22.79
C SER A 124 2.35 20.73 22.90
N ASP A 125 2.33 20.03 24.04
CA ASP A 125 2.91 18.70 24.20
C ASP A 125 1.79 17.66 24.25
N ARG A 126 1.52 17.02 23.11
CA ARG A 126 0.44 16.05 22.97
C ARG A 126 0.73 14.70 23.65
N GLY A 127 2.01 14.37 23.89
CA GLY A 127 2.43 13.06 24.37
C GLY A 127 2.17 11.91 23.38
N GLN A 128 2.08 10.68 23.91
CA GLN A 128 1.91 9.45 23.13
C GLN A 128 0.47 9.27 22.62
N ILE A 129 0.32 8.50 21.54
CA ILE A 129 -0.98 8.13 20.97
C ILE A 129 -1.72 7.20 21.94
N ILE A 130 -2.99 7.51 22.22
CA ILE A 130 -3.87 6.65 23.02
C ILE A 130 -4.92 5.94 22.16
N GLY A 131 -5.26 6.50 21.00
CA GLY A 131 -6.22 5.94 20.07
C GLY A 131 -6.59 6.93 18.98
N ALA A 132 -7.64 6.63 18.23
CA ALA A 132 -8.28 7.56 17.32
C ALA A 132 -9.81 7.42 17.41
N TYR A 133 -10.52 8.49 17.09
CA TYR A 133 -11.97 8.44 16.92
C TYR A 133 -12.36 8.74 15.48
N ALA A 134 -13.54 8.26 15.11
CA ALA A 134 -14.22 8.64 13.89
C ALA A 134 -15.72 8.84 14.15
N LEU A 135 -16.26 9.88 13.52
CA LEU A 135 -17.65 10.30 13.53
C LEU A 135 -18.14 10.30 12.09
N VAL A 136 -19.10 9.42 11.78
CA VAL A 136 -19.75 9.41 10.47
C VAL A 136 -21.15 10.00 10.61
N TYR A 137 -21.39 11.08 9.86
CA TYR A 137 -22.64 11.82 9.88
C TYR A 137 -23.58 11.33 8.80
N ARG A 138 -24.86 11.26 9.14
CA ARG A 138 -25.92 10.98 8.20
C ARG A 138 -27.10 11.92 8.40
N LYS A 139 -27.67 12.40 7.31
CA LYS A 139 -28.81 13.36 7.31
C LYS A 139 -30.07 12.77 7.94
N ASP A 140 -30.26 11.46 7.82
CA ASP A 140 -31.40 10.72 8.37
C ASP A 140 -31.25 10.34 9.85
N ARG A 141 -30.21 10.81 10.54
CA ARG A 141 -29.93 10.47 11.95
C ARG A 141 -29.62 11.71 12.77
N LYS A 142 -30.13 11.73 14.00
CA LYS A 142 -29.87 12.84 14.94
C LYS A 142 -28.43 12.84 15.45
N TYR A 143 -27.84 11.67 15.68
CA TYR A 143 -26.50 11.52 16.24
C TYR A 143 -25.59 10.77 15.27
N PRO A 144 -24.31 11.17 15.13
CA PRO A 144 -23.36 10.47 14.29
C PRO A 144 -23.04 9.08 14.85
N ILE A 145 -22.60 8.18 13.96
CA ILE A 145 -21.94 6.96 14.41
C ILE A 145 -20.55 7.31 14.92
N TYR A 146 -20.33 7.05 16.19
CA TYR A 146 -19.05 7.22 16.87
C TYR A 146 -18.34 5.88 17.01
N VAL A 147 -17.06 5.87 16.67
CA VAL A 147 -16.12 4.79 17.01
C VAL A 147 -14.88 5.39 17.66
N PHE A 148 -14.36 4.71 18.67
CA PHE A 148 -13.02 4.94 19.20
C PHE A 148 -12.22 3.64 19.07
N ALA A 149 -11.03 3.73 18.49
CA ALA A 149 -10.09 2.63 18.35
C ALA A 149 -8.93 2.84 19.35
N PRO A 150 -8.86 2.08 20.45
CA PRO A 150 -7.75 2.16 21.40
C PRO A 150 -6.44 1.71 20.75
N PHE A 151 -5.39 2.53 20.82
CA PHE A 151 -4.14 2.28 20.09
C PHE A 151 -3.52 0.92 20.43
N ASN A 152 -3.55 0.53 21.70
CA ASN A 152 -2.94 -0.71 22.18
C ASN A 152 -3.65 -1.98 21.71
N GLU A 153 -4.93 -1.90 21.31
CA GLU A 153 -5.69 -3.06 20.81
C GLU A 153 -5.35 -3.37 19.34
N TYR A 154 -4.92 -2.36 18.58
CA TYR A 154 -4.74 -2.48 17.13
C TYR A 154 -3.29 -2.32 16.67
N LYS A 155 -2.39 -1.79 17.51
CA LYS A 155 -1.00 -1.61 17.14
C LYS A 155 -0.36 -2.97 16.83
N GLY A 156 -0.21 -3.26 15.54
CA GLY A 156 0.46 -4.45 15.05
C GLY A 156 1.99 -4.34 15.08
N ASN A 157 2.64 -5.49 14.89
CA ASN A 157 4.11 -5.60 14.85
C ASN A 157 4.72 -5.20 13.48
N ALA A 158 3.89 -4.93 12.47
CA ALA A 158 4.37 -4.58 11.14
C ALA A 158 5.08 -3.21 11.12
N LYS A 159 6.17 -3.09 10.36
CA LYS A 159 7.01 -1.88 10.26
C LYS A 159 6.20 -0.60 9.96
N ILE A 160 5.11 -0.71 9.20
CA ILE A 160 4.24 0.42 8.87
C ILE A 160 3.62 1.09 10.12
N TRP A 161 3.32 0.31 11.17
CA TRP A 161 2.80 0.84 12.44
C TRP A 161 3.85 1.64 13.21
N ASN A 162 5.14 1.36 13.01
CA ASN A 162 6.22 2.13 13.62
C ASN A 162 6.48 3.43 12.84
N ASN A 163 6.35 3.39 11.51
CA ASN A 163 6.60 4.56 10.66
C ASN A 163 5.42 5.54 10.64
N TYR A 164 4.18 5.04 10.64
CA TYR A 164 2.96 5.85 10.49
C TYR A 164 1.88 5.50 11.52
N PRO A 165 2.18 5.49 12.83
CA PRO A 165 1.24 5.00 13.87
C PRO A 165 -0.07 5.79 13.90
N SER A 166 -0.01 7.11 13.73
CA SER A 166 -1.18 7.99 13.70
C SER A 166 -2.13 7.65 12.56
N ALA A 167 -1.60 7.50 11.33
CA ALA A 167 -2.40 7.21 10.15
C ALA A 167 -3.04 5.82 10.24
N MET A 168 -2.29 4.85 10.78
CA MET A 168 -2.78 3.48 10.93
C MET A 168 -3.95 3.39 11.91
N ILE A 169 -3.85 3.98 13.11
CA ILE A 169 -4.95 3.92 14.08
C ILE A 169 -6.16 4.75 13.64
N LEU A 170 -5.93 5.88 12.95
CA LEU A 170 -7.01 6.68 12.38
C LEU A 170 -7.82 5.87 11.36
N LYS A 171 -7.11 5.16 10.47
CA LYS A 171 -7.72 4.28 9.48
C LYS A 171 -8.59 3.19 10.10
N VAL A 172 -8.18 2.61 11.23
CA VAL A 172 -9.00 1.64 11.99
C VAL A 172 -10.33 2.27 12.41
N ALA A 173 -10.27 3.44 13.06
CA ALA A 173 -11.46 4.13 13.53
C ALA A 173 -12.42 4.46 12.37
N GLU A 174 -11.89 4.97 11.26
CA GLU A 174 -12.67 5.30 10.06
C GLU A 174 -13.32 4.06 9.43
N SER A 175 -12.57 2.98 9.18
CA SER A 175 -13.09 1.74 8.61
C SER A 175 -14.27 1.21 9.43
N MET A 176 -14.12 1.15 10.76
CA MET A 176 -15.15 0.67 11.66
C MET A 176 -16.39 1.59 11.70
N ALA A 177 -16.19 2.91 11.70
CA ALA A 177 -17.29 3.86 11.73
C ALA A 177 -18.10 3.84 10.43
N LEU A 178 -17.43 3.81 9.28
CA LEU A 178 -18.07 3.75 7.97
C LEU A 178 -18.87 2.45 7.80
N LYS A 179 -18.28 1.31 8.17
CA LYS A 179 -18.95 0.00 8.13
C LYS A 179 -20.23 -0.02 8.98
N ARG A 180 -20.18 0.55 10.19
CA ARG A 180 -21.34 0.66 11.10
C ARG A 180 -22.39 1.65 10.62
N ALA A 181 -21.98 2.78 10.05
CA ALA A 181 -22.87 3.82 9.56
C ALA A 181 -23.74 3.37 8.39
N PHE A 182 -23.18 2.54 7.49
CA PHE A 182 -23.85 2.10 6.26
C PHE A 182 -24.19 0.61 6.23
N THR A 183 -24.06 -0.08 7.37
CA THR A 183 -24.48 -1.49 7.55
C THR A 183 -23.87 -2.42 6.49
N VAL A 184 -22.60 -2.19 6.17
CA VAL A 184 -21.88 -2.96 5.14
C VAL A 184 -21.63 -4.38 5.67
N SER A 185 -22.29 -5.36 5.05
CA SER A 185 -22.32 -6.77 5.48
C SER A 185 -21.54 -7.66 4.50
N GLY A 186 -20.91 -8.72 5.00
CA GLY A 186 -20.15 -9.65 4.16
C GLY A 186 -18.75 -9.16 3.74
N LEU A 187 -18.40 -7.91 4.05
CA LEU A 187 -17.03 -7.39 3.92
C LEU A 187 -16.36 -7.30 5.29
N VAL A 188 -15.10 -7.72 5.37
CA VAL A 188 -14.27 -7.59 6.57
C VAL A 188 -13.25 -6.49 6.34
N SER A 189 -13.06 -5.59 7.31
CA SER A 189 -11.99 -4.60 7.22
C SER A 189 -10.65 -5.29 7.51
N LYS A 190 -9.56 -4.80 6.91
CA LYS A 190 -8.22 -5.31 7.25
C LYS A 190 -7.92 -5.22 8.73
N GLU A 191 -8.40 -4.14 9.33
CA GLU A 191 -8.19 -3.82 10.72
C GLU A 191 -8.92 -4.80 11.68
N GLU A 192 -10.05 -5.39 11.28
CA GLU A 192 -10.72 -6.44 12.05
C GLU A 192 -9.94 -7.77 12.05
N MET A 193 -9.22 -8.07 10.97
CA MET A 193 -8.45 -9.32 10.88
C MET A 193 -7.14 -9.26 11.68
N ASP A 194 -6.44 -8.13 11.64
CA ASP A 194 -5.16 -7.96 12.32
C ASP A 194 -5.30 -8.10 13.86
N VAL A 195 -6.48 -7.80 14.42
CA VAL A 195 -6.81 -8.02 15.85
C VAL A 195 -7.03 -9.49 16.19
N GLN A 196 -7.51 -10.30 15.25
CA GLN A 196 -7.80 -11.72 15.47
C GLN A 196 -6.55 -12.62 15.35
N SER A 197 -5.49 -12.14 14.72
CA SER A 197 -4.19 -12.81 14.72
C SER A 197 -3.48 -12.63 16.07
N GLU A 198 -3.56 -13.65 16.93
CA GLU A 198 -2.85 -13.74 18.22
C GLU A 198 -1.34 -13.42 18.08
N PRO A 199 -0.70 -12.75 19.07
CA PRO A 199 0.69 -12.28 18.96
C PRO A 199 1.76 -13.37 18.91
N ASN A 200 1.41 -14.64 19.15
CA ASN A 200 2.38 -15.72 19.40
C ASN A 200 2.58 -16.72 18.25
N ASP A 201 1.91 -16.56 17.11
CA ASP A 201 2.25 -17.36 15.93
C ASP A 201 3.36 -16.66 15.13
N SER A 202 4.61 -17.04 15.39
CA SER A 202 5.75 -16.77 14.49
C SER A 202 5.61 -17.44 13.11
N ASN A 203 4.48 -18.13 12.87
CA ASN A 203 3.97 -18.58 11.58
C ASN A 203 2.53 -18.09 11.36
N GLY A 204 2.31 -16.76 11.44
CA GLY A 204 1.06 -16.15 11.01
C GLY A 204 0.68 -16.58 9.58
N PRO A 205 -0.63 -16.63 9.23
CA PRO A 205 -1.08 -17.09 7.93
C PRO A 205 -0.37 -16.39 6.78
N ILE A 206 0.08 -17.17 5.79
CA ILE A 206 0.77 -16.63 4.61
C ILE A 206 -0.27 -15.98 3.71
N ASP A 207 -0.26 -14.65 3.63
CA ASP A 207 -1.00 -13.92 2.60
C ASP A 207 -0.39 -14.26 1.22
N ILE A 208 -1.13 -15.04 0.43
CA ILE A 208 -0.73 -15.50 -0.91
C ILE A 208 -1.20 -14.55 -2.03
N THR A 209 -1.81 -13.43 -1.67
CA THR A 209 -2.14 -12.33 -2.59
C THR A 209 -0.85 -11.66 -3.03
N PRO A 210 -0.65 -11.32 -4.31
CA PRO A 210 0.53 -10.56 -4.71
C PRO A 210 0.48 -9.19 -4.03
N ALA A 211 1.31 -9.01 -3.01
CA ALA A 211 1.56 -7.73 -2.39
C ALA A 211 1.99 -6.71 -3.45
N ASP A 212 1.58 -5.46 -3.24
CA ASP A 212 2.17 -4.31 -3.93
C ASP A 212 3.69 -4.45 -3.93
N GLN A 213 4.27 -4.40 -5.13
CA GLN A 213 5.66 -4.05 -5.33
C GLN A 213 5.82 -2.58 -4.96
N GLY A 214 5.82 -2.32 -3.66
CA GLY A 214 5.93 -1.00 -3.05
C GLY A 214 6.45 -1.13 -1.62
N ASN A 215 7.34 -2.10 -1.39
CA ASN A 215 8.14 -2.15 -0.17
C ASN A 215 9.39 -2.97 -0.51
N GLU A 216 10.41 -2.30 -1.04
CA GLU A 216 11.76 -2.86 -0.97
C GLU A 216 12.03 -3.10 0.52
N LYS A 217 11.93 -4.38 0.94
CA LYS A 217 12.59 -4.84 2.14
C LYS A 217 14.03 -4.35 2.01
N LEU A 218 14.44 -3.39 2.85
CA LEU A 218 15.85 -3.10 3.10
C LEU A 218 16.43 -4.39 3.68
N ARG A 219 16.86 -5.27 2.79
CA ARG A 219 17.72 -6.40 3.11
C ARG A 219 19.02 -5.81 3.62
N GLU A 220 19.56 -6.37 4.69
CA GLU A 220 20.94 -6.08 5.03
C GLU A 220 21.82 -6.49 3.84
N LEU A 221 22.66 -5.55 3.38
CA LEU A 221 23.60 -5.81 2.30
C LEU A 221 24.61 -6.84 2.78
N THR A 222 24.94 -7.81 1.93
CA THR A 222 26.05 -8.73 2.20
C THR A 222 27.37 -7.96 2.13
N GLU A 223 28.45 -8.53 2.68
CA GLU A 223 29.78 -7.90 2.65
C GLU A 223 30.24 -7.56 1.22
N ARG A 224 29.95 -8.44 0.25
CA ARG A 224 30.22 -8.19 -1.17
C ARG A 224 29.40 -7.03 -1.74
N GLU A 225 28.17 -6.86 -1.26
CA GLU A 225 27.28 -5.80 -1.74
C GLU A 225 27.66 -4.44 -1.15
N LYS A 226 28.15 -4.43 0.10
CA LYS A 226 28.75 -3.23 0.71
C LYS A 226 30.03 -2.82 -0.02
N GLU A 227 30.92 -3.77 -0.31
CA GLU A 227 32.16 -3.52 -1.04
C GLU A 227 31.90 -2.90 -2.42
N ILE A 228 30.96 -3.47 -3.20
CA ILE A 228 30.59 -2.88 -4.49
C ILE A 228 29.94 -1.50 -4.31
N ALA A 229 29.05 -1.33 -3.32
CA ALA A 229 28.37 -0.06 -3.08
C ALA A 229 29.33 1.08 -2.68
N GLU A 230 30.35 0.77 -1.88
CA GLU A 230 31.42 1.71 -1.51
C GLU A 230 32.28 2.08 -2.73
N LEU A 231 32.65 1.09 -3.55
CA LEU A 231 33.50 1.25 -4.71
C LEU A 231 32.86 2.11 -5.82
N VAL A 232 31.54 2.01 -5.97
CA VAL A 232 30.79 2.77 -6.99
C VAL A 232 30.13 4.03 -6.42
N ALA A 233 30.33 4.34 -5.13
CA ALA A 233 29.73 5.48 -4.41
C ALA A 233 28.20 5.64 -4.63
N GLY A 234 27.48 4.55 -4.88
CA GLY A 234 26.04 4.56 -5.16
C GLY A 234 25.64 5.05 -6.57
N ASP A 235 26.60 5.21 -7.49
CA ASP A 235 26.31 5.58 -8.87
C ASP A 235 25.57 4.43 -9.60
N LYS A 236 24.45 4.80 -10.23
CA LYS A 236 23.56 3.91 -10.95
C LYS A 236 24.16 3.43 -12.29
N GLY A 237 25.20 4.09 -12.80
CA GLY A 237 25.89 3.73 -14.05
C GLY A 237 26.58 2.37 -14.01
N TYR A 238 26.99 1.92 -12.82
CA TYR A 238 27.68 0.63 -12.64
C TYR A 238 26.74 -0.58 -12.60
N LYS A 239 25.42 -0.35 -12.59
CA LYS A 239 24.41 -1.41 -12.58
C LYS A 239 24.54 -2.33 -13.79
N GLN A 240 24.86 -1.78 -14.97
CA GLN A 240 24.98 -2.57 -16.19
C GLN A 240 26.17 -3.52 -16.13
N ILE A 241 27.32 -3.07 -15.62
CA ILE A 241 28.54 -3.89 -15.47
C ILE A 241 28.28 -5.10 -14.55
N VAL A 242 27.53 -4.89 -13.46
CA VAL A 242 27.15 -5.98 -12.54
C VAL A 242 26.20 -6.96 -13.22
N ILE A 243 25.23 -6.49 -14.00
CA ILE A 243 24.30 -7.35 -14.76
C ILE A 243 25.06 -8.18 -15.79
N ASP A 244 25.91 -7.55 -16.60
CA ASP A 244 26.68 -8.23 -17.66
C ASP A 244 27.58 -9.32 -17.08
N CYS A 245 28.21 -9.06 -15.93
CA CYS A 245 29.02 -10.05 -15.23
C CYS A 245 28.20 -11.26 -14.76
N LEU A 246 26.99 -11.02 -14.22
CA LEU A 246 26.10 -12.10 -13.78
C LEU A 246 25.59 -12.92 -14.97
N GLU A 247 25.23 -12.29 -16.08
CA GLU A 247 24.79 -12.99 -17.29
C GLU A 247 25.89 -13.84 -17.92
N TYR A 248 27.14 -13.35 -17.91
CA TYR A 248 28.30 -14.09 -18.39
C TYR A 248 28.59 -15.35 -17.56
N ASN A 249 28.48 -15.26 -16.22
CA ASN A 249 28.73 -16.38 -15.32
C ASN A 249 27.53 -17.34 -15.19
N PHE A 250 26.32 -16.88 -15.50
CA PHE A 250 25.08 -17.66 -15.44
C PHE A 250 24.32 -17.60 -16.77
N PRO A 251 24.86 -18.19 -17.85
CA PRO A 251 24.24 -18.13 -19.17
C PRO A 251 22.83 -18.74 -19.15
N GLY A 252 21.86 -18.01 -19.70
CA GLY A 252 20.46 -18.43 -19.78
C GLY A 252 19.60 -18.13 -18.55
N ILE A 253 20.13 -17.44 -17.53
CA ILE A 253 19.39 -17.03 -16.33
C ILE A 253 18.12 -16.23 -16.66
N ASN A 254 18.18 -15.37 -17.69
CA ASN A 254 17.08 -14.50 -18.14
C ASN A 254 15.82 -15.27 -18.59
N ASN A 255 15.95 -16.58 -18.87
CA ASN A 255 14.85 -17.45 -19.30
C ASN A 255 14.36 -18.38 -18.18
N THR A 256 14.78 -18.16 -16.94
CA THR A 256 14.43 -19.00 -15.78
C THR A 256 13.86 -18.16 -14.65
N ASN A 257 13.04 -18.76 -13.78
CA ASN A 257 12.60 -18.13 -12.52
C ASN A 257 13.69 -18.12 -11.43
N LYS A 258 14.94 -18.49 -11.76
CA LYS A 258 16.04 -18.56 -10.81
C LYS A 258 16.64 -17.18 -10.63
N LYS A 259 16.80 -16.74 -9.38
CA LYS A 259 17.51 -15.49 -9.03
C LYS A 259 18.98 -15.80 -8.75
N VAL A 260 19.87 -14.99 -9.32
CA VAL A 260 21.31 -14.99 -9.01
C VAL A 260 21.72 -13.62 -8.52
N SER A 261 22.77 -13.60 -7.72
CA SER A 261 23.33 -12.44 -7.05
C SER A 261 24.85 -12.48 -7.12
N ILE A 262 25.51 -11.37 -6.79
CA ILE A 262 26.97 -11.31 -6.71
C ILE A 262 27.56 -12.28 -5.66
N ASN A 263 26.73 -12.76 -4.72
CA ASN A 263 27.15 -13.75 -3.74
C ASN A 263 27.27 -15.16 -4.35
N ASP A 264 26.64 -15.40 -5.51
CA ASP A 264 26.70 -16.68 -6.22
C ASP A 264 27.95 -16.79 -7.10
N LEU A 265 28.68 -15.69 -7.33
CA LEU A 265 29.95 -15.69 -8.06
C LEU A 265 31.03 -16.43 -7.29
N ASP A 266 31.84 -17.22 -7.99
CA ASP A 266 33.06 -17.76 -7.41
C ASP A 266 34.08 -16.66 -7.08
N LYS A 267 35.16 -17.01 -6.38
CA LYS A 267 36.16 -16.03 -5.95
C LYS A 267 36.88 -15.35 -7.12
N ALA A 268 37.09 -16.04 -8.24
CA ALA A 268 37.81 -15.51 -9.38
C ALA A 268 36.93 -14.53 -10.17
N ALA A 269 35.68 -14.93 -10.45
CA ALA A 269 34.68 -14.12 -11.12
C ALA A 269 34.33 -12.86 -10.31
N TYR A 270 34.19 -12.98 -8.98
CA TYR A 270 33.97 -11.82 -8.12
C TYR A 270 35.15 -10.84 -8.15
N LYS A 271 36.39 -11.34 -8.10
CA LYS A 271 37.59 -10.49 -8.19
C LYS A 271 37.67 -9.76 -9.54
N GLN A 272 37.28 -10.43 -10.62
CA GLN A 272 37.24 -9.82 -11.95
C GLN A 272 36.18 -8.71 -12.04
N LEU A 273 35.00 -8.91 -11.42
CA LEU A 273 33.96 -7.89 -11.33
C LEU A 273 34.47 -6.64 -10.59
N VAL A 274 35.09 -6.82 -9.42
CA VAL A 274 35.65 -5.71 -8.63
C VAL A 274 36.70 -4.93 -9.44
N GLN A 275 37.64 -5.60 -10.11
CA GLN A 275 38.64 -4.94 -10.93
C GLN A 275 38.02 -4.16 -12.10
N THR A 276 36.99 -4.73 -12.74
CA THR A 276 36.30 -4.08 -13.86
C THR A 276 35.59 -2.80 -13.41
N LEU A 277 34.95 -2.85 -12.22
CA LEU A 277 34.31 -1.68 -11.62
C LEU A 277 35.33 -0.60 -11.22
N GLN A 278 36.50 -0.99 -10.69
CA GLN A 278 37.58 -0.04 -10.34
C GLN A 278 38.08 0.68 -11.58
N ASN A 279 38.41 -0.07 -12.64
CA ASN A 279 38.90 0.53 -13.89
C ASN A 279 37.83 1.44 -14.54
N ALA A 280 36.55 1.07 -14.47
CA ALA A 280 35.45 1.89 -14.96
C ALA A 280 35.20 3.13 -14.09
N HIS A 281 35.52 3.06 -12.79
CA HIS A 281 35.46 4.20 -11.88
C HIS A 281 36.60 5.18 -12.11
N GLU A 282 37.82 4.68 -12.23
CA GLU A 282 39.01 5.46 -12.56
C GLU A 282 38.93 6.12 -13.94
N ALA A 283 38.29 5.48 -14.93
CA ALA A 283 38.07 6.06 -16.26
C ALA A 283 36.99 7.16 -16.29
N ASN A 284 36.09 7.19 -15.29
CA ASN A 284 35.05 8.22 -15.14
C ASN A 284 35.44 9.35 -14.17
N ALA A 285 36.53 9.18 -13.41
CA ALA A 285 37.15 10.26 -12.67
C ALA A 285 38.01 11.06 -13.67
N GLU A 286 37.58 12.26 -14.04
CA GLU A 286 38.45 13.17 -14.79
C GLU A 286 39.80 13.30 -14.05
N PRO A 287 40.93 13.23 -14.77
CA PRO A 287 42.22 13.50 -14.15
C PRO A 287 42.22 14.96 -13.65
N PRO A 288 42.92 15.27 -12.54
CA PRO A 288 43.23 16.67 -12.28
C PRO A 288 44.06 17.17 -13.46
N ASP A 289 43.62 18.28 -14.07
CA ASP A 289 44.43 19.02 -15.04
C ASP A 289 45.70 19.48 -14.33
N GLU A 290 46.78 18.71 -14.45
CA GLU A 290 48.14 19.18 -14.24
C GLU A 290 48.59 19.90 -15.52
N GLU A 291 48.28 21.19 -15.62
CA GLU A 291 49.12 22.24 -16.22
C GLU A 291 48.34 23.58 -16.21
N ASP A 292 48.48 24.35 -15.12
CA ASP A 292 48.82 25.78 -15.17
C ASP A 292 48.71 26.41 -13.76
N ASP A 293 49.86 26.57 -13.11
CA ASP A 293 50.12 27.57 -12.07
C ASP A 293 51.15 28.55 -12.67
N PRO A 294 51.27 29.84 -12.29
CA PRO A 294 50.30 30.86 -11.86
C PRO A 294 50.27 32.05 -12.86
N LEU A 295 49.36 33.00 -12.63
CA LEU A 295 49.24 34.34 -13.26
C LEU A 295 48.49 34.39 -14.60
N VAL A 296 47.36 35.10 -14.64
CA VAL A 296 47.09 36.29 -15.48
C VAL A 296 45.65 36.78 -15.28
N GLU A 297 45.48 38.09 -15.42
CA GLU A 297 44.46 38.99 -14.90
C GLU A 297 43.05 38.91 -15.52
N PHE A 298 42.12 39.59 -14.83
CA PHE A 298 40.80 40.07 -15.21
C PHE A 298 40.59 40.43 -16.69
N GLU A 299 39.38 40.20 -17.22
CA GLU A 299 38.43 41.27 -17.60
C GLU A 299 37.08 40.72 -18.09
N VAL A 300 36.02 41.46 -17.78
CA VAL A 300 34.63 41.26 -18.25
C VAL A 300 34.38 42.22 -19.42
N PRO A 301 33.65 41.83 -20.48
CA PRO A 301 33.02 42.82 -21.35
C PRO A 301 31.50 42.64 -21.50
N PHE A 302 30.81 43.71 -21.07
CA PHE A 302 29.51 44.29 -21.44
C PHE A 302 28.21 43.49 -21.22
#